data_AF-A0AB74B352-F1
#
_entry.id   AF-A0AB74B352-F1
#
_cell.length_a   1.000
_cell.length_b   1.000
_cell.length_c   1.000
_cell.angle_alpha   90.00
_cell.angle_beta   90.00
_cell.angle_gamma   90.00
#
_symmetry.space_group_name_H-M   'P 1'
#
loop_
_entity.id
_entity.type
_entity.pdbx_description
1 polymer ?
#
loop_
_entity_poly.entity_id
_entity_poly.type
_entity_poly.pdbx_seq_one_letter_code
_entity_poly.pdbx_strand_id
1 'polypeptide(L)'
;MIRTFYDEMYDAGGVVRPHYREFARWLGDTPPELLAQRRREADLLFHRAGITFTLYGDEQGTERLIPFDTIPRSIPASEWRVVERGCIQRVKALNMFLADLYHDQRIIKAGIIPAEQVLANEQYQLAMQGLNLHRDLYSHISGVDLVRDGDGTYYVLEDNLRTPSGVSYMLEDRKMMMRLFPELFSAQRIAPIDHYPNLLLDTLKSSSHLDNPSVVVLTPGRFNSAFFEHAFLAREMGVELVEGADLFVRDDRVFMRTTDGPKAVDVIYRRLDDAFLDPLAFNPDSMLGVPGLLAAYRSGNVVLANAIGTGVADDKSVYPYVTDMIRFYLDEEPILKNVPTLAVPQAGGAVTCAGQPGRPGRQGNPGLRGLRHAGRPCSDRRRDRSLSGAPQGQAACVHRPTHLVPVDLSDLCRKWHSTATYRSAPLCSVRSRNPRRTWRAYPSGLA
;
A
#
# COMPACT_ATOMS: atom_id res chain seq x y z
N MET A 1 1.11 20.04 -28.41
CA MET A 1 1.12 20.76 -27.12
C MET A 1 2.07 20.04 -26.18
N ILE A 2 3.12 20.72 -25.72
CA ILE A 2 3.98 20.22 -24.64
C ILE A 2 3.10 20.24 -23.39
N ARG A 3 2.74 19.07 -22.85
CA ARG A 3 2.04 19.00 -21.56
C ARG A 3 3.02 19.47 -20.50
N THR A 4 2.74 20.62 -19.89
CA THR A 4 3.43 21.10 -18.70
C THR A 4 3.06 20.16 -17.56
N PHE A 5 4.05 19.46 -17.01
CA PHE A 5 3.86 18.63 -15.82
C PHE A 5 3.76 19.52 -14.58
N TYR A 6 3.01 19.08 -13.57
CA TYR A 6 3.02 19.76 -12.27
C TYR A 6 4.37 19.48 -11.60
N ASP A 7 5.11 20.53 -11.25
CA ASP A 7 6.35 20.42 -10.47
C ASP A 7 6.06 20.79 -9.00
N GLU A 8 6.49 19.93 -8.08
CA GLU A 8 6.26 20.13 -6.64
C GLU A 8 7.06 21.30 -6.06
N MET A 9 8.20 21.66 -6.65
CA MET A 9 9.09 22.72 -6.16
C MET A 9 8.88 24.05 -6.89
N TYR A 10 8.67 24.03 -8.21
CA TYR A 10 8.50 25.21 -9.05
C TYR A 10 7.06 25.35 -9.54
N ASP A 11 6.57 26.59 -9.64
CA ASP A 11 5.31 26.88 -10.31
C ASP A 11 5.47 27.00 -11.84
N ALA A 12 4.36 27.23 -12.54
CA ALA A 12 4.37 27.36 -14.01
C ALA A 12 5.19 28.55 -14.53
N GLY A 13 5.52 29.53 -13.68
CA GLY A 13 6.40 30.65 -13.98
C GLY A 13 7.87 30.39 -13.65
N GLY A 14 8.22 29.20 -13.14
CA GLY A 14 9.57 28.87 -12.67
C GLY A 14 9.90 29.44 -11.29
N VAL A 15 8.91 29.92 -10.54
CA VAL A 15 9.12 30.48 -9.20
C VAL A 15 9.01 29.37 -8.16
N VAL A 16 9.92 29.36 -7.18
CA VAL A 16 9.89 28.38 -6.09
C VAL A 16 8.63 28.56 -5.24
N ARG A 17 7.88 27.47 -5.08
CA ARG A 17 6.65 27.43 -4.29
C ARG A 17 6.93 27.71 -2.81
N PRO A 18 6.00 28.34 -2.07
CA PRO A 18 6.24 28.80 -0.70
C PRO A 18 6.79 27.73 0.26
N HIS A 19 6.29 26.50 0.18
CA HIS A 19 6.69 25.40 1.08
C HIS A 19 8.08 24.82 0.76
N TYR A 20 8.62 25.09 -0.43
CA TYR A 20 9.97 24.69 -0.83
C TYR A 20 11.02 25.79 -0.68
N ARG A 21 10.65 27.04 -0.34
CA ARG A 21 11.60 28.18 -0.33
C ARG A 21 12.81 27.98 0.57
N GLU A 22 12.60 27.48 1.79
CA GLU A 22 13.71 27.23 2.73
C GLU A 22 14.61 26.09 2.25
N PHE A 23 14.02 25.02 1.69
CA PHE A 23 14.78 23.94 1.07
C PHE A 23 15.58 24.43 -0.15
N ALA A 24 14.98 25.24 -1.01
CA ALA A 24 15.64 25.81 -2.19
C ALA A 24 16.82 26.71 -1.81
N ARG A 25 16.67 27.52 -0.76
CA ARG A 25 17.76 28.36 -0.23
C ARG A 25 18.89 27.48 0.30
N TRP A 26 18.57 26.52 1.16
CA TRP A 26 19.55 25.56 1.69
C TRP A 26 20.28 24.82 0.57
N LEU A 27 19.55 24.32 -0.44
CA LEU A 27 20.14 23.61 -1.57
C LEU A 27 21.07 24.51 -2.40
N GLY A 28 20.69 25.78 -2.61
CA GLY A 28 21.52 26.76 -3.31
C GLY A 28 22.79 27.18 -2.54
N ASP A 29 22.72 27.21 -1.21
CA ASP A 29 23.84 27.56 -0.33
C ASP A 29 24.76 26.35 -0.03
N THR A 30 24.31 25.12 -0.33
CA THR A 30 25.05 23.89 -0.04
C THR A 30 26.05 23.54 -1.14
N PRO A 31 27.35 23.37 -0.82
CA PRO A 31 28.35 22.92 -1.79
C PRO A 31 28.03 21.54 -2.37
N PRO A 32 28.16 21.31 -3.69
CA PRO A 32 27.91 20.01 -4.32
C PRO A 32 28.72 18.86 -3.70
N GLU A 33 29.94 19.13 -3.24
CA GLU A 33 30.82 18.15 -2.61
C GLU A 33 30.24 17.64 -1.29
N LEU A 34 29.56 18.52 -0.54
CA LEU A 34 28.90 18.17 0.71
C LEU A 34 27.69 17.28 0.45
N LEU A 35 26.88 17.56 -0.58
CA LEU A 35 25.77 16.70 -0.99
C LEU A 35 26.27 15.30 -1.39
N ALA A 36 27.32 15.23 -2.21
CA ALA A 36 27.93 13.97 -2.60
C ALA A 36 28.51 13.18 -1.40
N GLN A 37 29.06 13.87 -0.41
CA GLN A 37 29.51 13.26 0.84
C GLN A 37 28.33 12.70 1.65
N ARG A 38 27.25 13.46 1.82
CA ARG A 38 26.04 13.02 2.53
C ARG A 38 25.36 11.84 1.85
N ARG A 39 25.38 11.79 0.52
CA ARG A 39 24.91 10.64 -0.26
C ARG A 39 25.70 9.36 0.06
N ARG A 40 27.03 9.42 0.03
CA ARG A 40 27.88 8.28 0.42
C ARG A 40 27.65 7.87 1.88
N GLU A 41 27.44 8.84 2.77
CA GLU A 41 27.08 8.57 4.16
C GLU A 41 25.73 7.86 4.27
N ALA A 42 24.72 8.30 3.51
CA ALA A 42 23.40 7.65 3.43
C ALA A 42 23.53 6.19 3.00
N ASP A 43 24.23 5.92 1.88
CA ASP A 43 24.41 4.57 1.35
C ASP A 43 25.05 3.63 2.39
N LEU A 44 26.09 4.10 3.08
CA LEU A 44 26.75 3.34 4.15
C LEU A 44 25.81 3.07 5.32
N LEU A 45 24.95 4.03 5.67
CA LEU A 45 24.01 3.88 6.77
C LEU A 45 22.86 2.93 6.43
N PHE A 46 22.30 3.02 5.21
CA PHE A 46 21.30 2.07 4.72
C PHE A 46 21.86 0.64 4.70
N HIS A 47 23.10 0.47 4.24
CA HIS A 47 23.78 -0.82 4.22
C HIS A 47 24.03 -1.38 5.64
N ARG A 48 24.38 -0.53 6.62
CA ARG A 48 24.57 -0.94 8.03
C ARG A 48 23.25 -1.23 8.74
N ALA A 49 22.18 -0.51 8.39
CA ALA A 49 20.85 -0.72 8.95
C ALA A 49 20.17 -1.97 8.38
N GLY A 50 20.71 -2.58 7.32
CA GLY A 50 20.13 -3.75 6.67
C GLY A 50 18.82 -3.42 5.95
N ILE A 51 18.64 -2.17 5.52
CA ILE A 51 17.46 -1.74 4.76
C ILE A 51 17.68 -2.18 3.31
N THR A 52 17.40 -3.45 3.05
CA THR A 52 17.54 -4.07 1.74
C THR A 52 16.18 -4.50 1.20
N PHE A 53 16.09 -4.62 -0.13
CA PHE A 53 14.93 -5.19 -0.81
C PHE A 53 15.38 -6.34 -1.70
N THR A 54 14.68 -7.47 -1.61
CA THR A 54 14.91 -8.63 -2.48
C THR A 54 14.00 -8.51 -3.71
N LEU A 55 14.58 -8.22 -4.88
CA LEU A 55 13.84 -8.26 -6.14
C LEU A 55 13.60 -9.72 -6.55
N TYR A 56 12.34 -10.11 -6.73
CA TYR A 56 11.99 -11.41 -7.29
C TYR A 56 12.48 -11.49 -8.75
N GLY A 57 13.45 -12.36 -9.03
CA GLY A 57 13.85 -12.71 -10.41
C GLY A 57 15.34 -12.74 -10.71
N ASP A 58 16.22 -12.25 -9.81
CA ASP A 58 17.68 -12.48 -9.94
C ASP A 58 18.02 -13.83 -9.26
N GLU A 59 18.49 -14.81 -10.04
CA GLU A 59 18.95 -16.14 -9.56
C GLU A 59 20.08 -16.07 -8.49
N GLN A 60 20.55 -14.87 -8.15
CA GLN A 60 21.61 -14.62 -7.18
C GLN A 60 21.15 -14.04 -5.83
N GLY A 61 19.85 -13.78 -5.62
CA GLY A 61 19.38 -13.30 -4.32
C GLY A 61 20.13 -12.06 -3.80
N THR A 62 20.62 -11.22 -4.70
CA THR A 62 21.44 -10.06 -4.33
C THR A 62 20.52 -9.02 -3.72
N GLU A 63 20.57 -8.91 -2.40
CA GLU A 63 19.99 -7.81 -1.64
C GLU A 63 20.44 -6.48 -2.26
N ARG A 64 19.50 -5.68 -2.78
CA ARG A 64 19.78 -4.33 -3.28
C ARG A 64 19.23 -3.31 -2.31
N LEU A 65 20.00 -2.24 -2.10
CA LEU A 65 19.51 -1.06 -1.39
C LEU A 65 18.43 -0.39 -2.23
N ILE A 66 17.37 0.07 -1.57
CA ILE A 66 16.39 0.95 -2.22
C ILE A 66 17.10 2.28 -2.51
N PRO A 67 16.98 2.82 -3.73
CA PRO A 67 17.58 4.12 -4.05
C PRO A 67 16.97 5.18 -3.14
N PHE A 68 17.83 5.90 -2.42
CA PHE A 68 17.42 7.01 -1.57
C PHE A 68 17.72 8.33 -2.27
N ASP A 69 16.74 9.23 -2.33
CA ASP A 69 16.91 10.61 -2.80
C ASP A 69 16.97 11.56 -1.60
N THR A 70 17.85 12.55 -1.67
CA THR A 70 18.05 13.55 -0.61
C THR A 70 17.05 14.70 -0.71
N ILE A 71 16.36 14.86 -1.84
CA ILE A 71 15.34 15.89 -2.05
C ILE A 71 14.01 15.40 -1.46
N PRO A 72 13.51 16.02 -0.37
CA PRO A 72 12.29 15.56 0.25
C PRO A 72 11.08 15.98 -0.59
N ARG A 73 10.08 15.12 -0.61
CA ARG A 73 8.73 15.47 -1.08
C ARG A 73 7.96 16.19 0.03
N SER A 74 7.86 17.52 -0.08
CA SER A 74 7.18 18.37 0.91
C SER A 74 5.71 18.57 0.56
N ILE A 75 4.81 18.20 1.46
CA ILE A 75 3.36 18.40 1.29
C ILE A 75 2.87 19.48 2.27
N PRO A 76 2.26 20.58 1.80
CA PRO A 76 1.69 21.58 2.69
C PRO A 76 0.61 21.01 3.61
N ALA A 77 0.57 21.46 4.87
CA ALA A 77 -0.42 21.01 5.85
C ALA A 77 -1.87 21.20 5.40
N SER A 78 -2.17 22.25 4.61
CA SER A 78 -3.50 22.47 4.04
C SER A 78 -3.89 21.40 3.02
N GLU A 79 -2.95 20.97 2.19
CA GLU A 79 -3.17 19.89 1.22
C GLU A 79 -3.28 18.55 1.94
N TRP A 80 -2.40 18.31 2.91
CA TRP A 80 -2.41 17.09 3.71
C TRP A 80 -3.74 16.86 4.42
N ARG A 81 -4.36 17.89 5.00
CA ARG A 81 -5.67 17.77 5.66
C ARG A 81 -6.77 17.27 4.71
N VAL A 82 -6.71 17.64 3.43
CA VAL A 82 -7.68 17.15 2.42
C VAL A 82 -7.42 15.69 2.12
N VAL A 83 -6.16 15.32 1.90
CA VAL A 83 -5.72 13.93 1.66
C VAL A 83 -6.10 13.04 2.84
N GLU A 84 -5.76 13.45 4.07
CA GLU A 84 -6.05 12.73 5.31
C GLU A 84 -7.55 12.42 5.44
N ARG A 85 -8.42 13.44 5.29
CA ARG A 85 -9.87 13.24 5.36
C ARG A 85 -10.38 12.30 4.28
N GLY A 86 -9.87 12.44 3.06
CA GLY A 86 -10.27 11.60 1.94
C GLY A 86 -9.84 10.14 2.10
N CYS A 87 -8.63 9.88 2.58
CA CYS A 87 -8.18 8.53 2.91
C CYS A 87 -9.03 7.93 4.02
N ILE A 88 -9.34 8.70 5.08
CA ILE A 88 -10.23 8.25 6.17
C ILE A 88 -11.62 7.90 5.63
N GLN A 89 -12.22 8.77 4.81
CA GLN A 89 -13.53 8.55 4.19
C GLN A 89 -13.53 7.27 3.36
N ARG A 90 -12.52 7.10 2.50
CA ARG A 90 -12.39 5.95 1.62
C ARG A 90 -12.27 4.64 2.40
N VAL A 91 -11.40 4.58 3.40
CA VAL A 91 -11.15 3.35 4.17
C VAL A 91 -12.35 2.98 5.04
N LYS A 92 -13.10 3.97 5.55
CA LYS A 92 -14.40 3.74 6.21
C LYS A 92 -15.37 3.03 5.26
N ALA A 93 -15.55 3.56 4.05
CA ALA A 93 -16.45 2.98 3.05
C ALA A 93 -16.01 1.56 2.66
N LEU A 94 -14.70 1.30 2.51
CA LEU A 94 -14.15 -0.02 2.20
C LEU A 94 -14.39 -1.04 3.33
N ASN A 95 -14.26 -0.63 4.60
CA ASN A 95 -14.60 -1.52 5.72
C ASN A 95 -16.11 -1.78 5.81
N MET A 96 -16.95 -0.77 5.56
CA MET A 96 -18.41 -0.97 5.49
C MET A 96 -18.80 -1.87 4.30
N PHE A 97 -18.10 -1.76 3.18
CA PHE A 97 -18.26 -2.66 2.04
C PHE A 97 -17.93 -4.11 2.40
N LEU A 98 -16.77 -4.35 3.04
CA LEU A 98 -16.38 -5.70 3.46
C LEU A 98 -17.38 -6.29 4.47
N ALA A 99 -17.84 -5.48 5.43
CA ALA A 99 -18.87 -5.89 6.37
C ALA A 99 -20.19 -6.24 5.67
N ASP A 100 -20.67 -5.40 4.76
CA ASP A 100 -21.90 -5.64 3.99
C ASP A 100 -21.77 -6.89 3.11
N LEU A 101 -20.64 -7.04 2.42
CA LEU A 101 -20.38 -8.13 1.48
C LEU A 101 -20.44 -9.50 2.15
N TYR A 102 -19.84 -9.66 3.33
CA TYR A 102 -19.85 -10.92 4.06
C TYR A 102 -21.13 -11.14 4.89
N HIS A 103 -22.10 -10.23 4.80
CA HIS A 103 -23.38 -10.32 5.52
C HIS A 103 -24.57 -10.08 4.57
N ASP A 104 -25.18 -8.90 4.61
CA ASP A 104 -26.46 -8.61 3.98
C ASP A 104 -26.37 -8.32 2.48
N GLN A 105 -25.18 -8.05 1.94
CA GLN A 105 -24.91 -7.78 0.53
C GLN A 105 -25.83 -6.68 -0.05
N ARG A 106 -26.12 -5.65 0.73
CA ARG A 106 -27.05 -4.56 0.36
C ARG A 106 -26.57 -3.82 -0.89
N ILE A 107 -25.26 -3.61 -1.06
CA ILE A 107 -24.73 -2.91 -2.25
C ILE A 107 -24.93 -3.71 -3.54
N ILE A 108 -24.88 -5.04 -3.45
CA ILE A 108 -25.17 -5.94 -4.58
C ILE A 108 -26.67 -5.95 -4.86
N LYS A 109 -27.50 -6.06 -3.81
CA LYS A 109 -28.97 -6.03 -3.93
C LYS A 109 -29.48 -4.69 -4.49
N ALA A 110 -28.77 -3.60 -4.24
CA ALA A 110 -29.05 -2.28 -4.80
C ALA A 110 -28.59 -2.12 -6.26
N GLY A 111 -27.89 -3.12 -6.82
CA GLY A 111 -27.40 -3.09 -8.20
C GLY A 111 -26.22 -2.16 -8.45
N ILE A 112 -25.56 -1.65 -7.40
CA ILE A 112 -24.42 -0.73 -7.51
C ILE A 112 -23.17 -1.49 -7.95
N ILE A 113 -22.97 -2.69 -7.40
CA ILE A 113 -21.86 -3.58 -7.78
C ILE A 113 -22.45 -4.90 -8.29
N PRO A 114 -22.09 -5.36 -9.50
CA PRO A 114 -22.52 -6.65 -10.02
C PRO A 114 -22.06 -7.80 -9.11
N ALA A 115 -22.97 -8.73 -8.81
CA ALA A 115 -22.68 -9.88 -7.94
C ALA A 115 -21.50 -10.72 -8.46
N GLU A 116 -21.44 -10.96 -9.77
CA GLU A 116 -20.36 -11.69 -10.44
C GLU A 116 -18.98 -11.05 -10.24
N GLN A 117 -18.92 -9.73 -10.10
CA GLN A 117 -17.65 -9.01 -9.93
C GLN A 117 -16.98 -9.32 -8.59
N VAL A 118 -17.80 -9.66 -7.59
CA VAL A 118 -17.37 -9.81 -6.20
C VAL A 118 -17.42 -11.28 -5.78
N LEU A 119 -18.53 -11.97 -6.02
CA LEU A 119 -18.74 -13.34 -5.54
C LEU A 119 -17.96 -14.40 -6.33
N ALA A 120 -17.58 -14.09 -7.59
CA ALA A 120 -16.69 -14.95 -8.38
C ALA A 120 -15.22 -14.55 -8.29
N ASN A 121 -14.89 -13.54 -7.48
CA ASN A 121 -13.51 -13.08 -7.29
C ASN A 121 -12.73 -14.11 -6.47
N GLU A 122 -11.52 -14.48 -6.90
CA GLU A 122 -10.65 -15.42 -6.19
C GLU A 122 -10.28 -14.97 -4.77
N GLN A 123 -10.36 -13.66 -4.50
CA GLN A 123 -10.07 -13.07 -3.20
C GLN A 123 -11.29 -13.02 -2.27
N TYR A 124 -12.48 -13.37 -2.77
CA TYR A 124 -13.67 -13.51 -1.94
C TYR A 124 -13.58 -14.79 -1.12
N GLN A 125 -13.60 -14.65 0.21
CA GLN A 125 -13.40 -15.78 1.12
C GLN A 125 -14.73 -16.24 1.70
N LEU A 126 -15.30 -17.33 1.16
CA LEU A 126 -16.56 -17.90 1.65
C LEU A 126 -16.50 -18.23 3.16
N ALA A 127 -15.32 -18.56 3.67
CA ALA A 127 -15.06 -18.80 5.08
C ALA A 127 -15.47 -17.64 6.01
N MET A 128 -15.55 -16.41 5.48
CA MET A 128 -15.91 -15.19 6.20
C MET A 128 -17.42 -14.89 6.18
N GLN A 129 -18.22 -15.59 5.37
CA GLN A 129 -19.65 -15.32 5.26
C GLN A 129 -20.37 -15.54 6.60
N GLY A 130 -21.08 -14.51 7.07
CA GLY A 130 -21.82 -14.49 8.33
C GLY A 130 -20.94 -14.44 9.58
N LEU A 131 -19.62 -14.23 9.44
CA LEU A 131 -18.72 -14.12 10.57
C LEU A 131 -18.72 -12.68 11.12
N ASN A 132 -19.25 -12.52 12.33
CA ASN A 132 -19.22 -11.25 13.04
C ASN A 132 -17.82 -10.96 13.58
N LEU A 133 -17.17 -9.91 13.08
CA LEU A 133 -15.89 -9.44 13.60
C LEU A 133 -16.09 -8.40 14.68
N HIS A 134 -15.13 -8.31 15.61
CA HIS A 134 -15.15 -7.26 16.62
C HIS A 134 -15.22 -5.88 15.94
N ARG A 135 -16.32 -5.16 16.17
CA ARG A 135 -16.59 -3.86 15.55
C ARG A 135 -16.43 -3.91 14.03
N ASP A 136 -16.88 -4.96 13.35
CA ASP A 136 -16.92 -5.05 11.88
C ASP A 136 -15.66 -4.48 11.19
N LEU A 137 -14.49 -4.76 11.77
CA LEU A 137 -13.22 -4.20 11.32
C LEU A 137 -12.48 -5.27 10.53
N TYR A 138 -12.30 -5.01 9.23
CA TYR A 138 -11.65 -5.93 8.31
C TYR A 138 -10.24 -5.44 7.99
N SER A 139 -10.12 -4.25 7.40
CA SER A 139 -8.84 -3.62 7.12
C SER A 139 -8.48 -2.67 8.27
N HIS A 140 -7.58 -3.15 9.13
CA HIS A 140 -7.08 -2.45 10.31
C HIS A 140 -5.99 -1.44 9.90
N ILE A 141 -5.12 -1.87 8.98
CA ILE A 141 -4.12 -1.08 8.29
C ILE A 141 -4.47 -1.08 6.80
N SER A 142 -4.54 0.09 6.17
CA SER A 142 -4.76 0.19 4.73
C SER A 142 -3.68 1.05 4.10
N GLY A 143 -3.20 0.66 2.92
CA GLY A 143 -2.36 1.51 2.06
C GLY A 143 -3.22 2.14 0.96
N VAL A 144 -3.15 3.45 0.79
CA VAL A 144 -3.83 4.18 -0.29
C VAL A 144 -2.77 4.87 -1.14
N ASP A 145 -2.63 4.39 -2.37
CA ASP A 145 -1.68 4.89 -3.35
C ASP A 145 -2.31 6.08 -4.08
N LEU A 146 -1.66 7.23 -4.03
CA LEU A 146 -2.09 8.51 -4.58
C LEU A 146 -1.13 8.97 -5.67
N VAL A 147 -1.65 9.65 -6.67
CA VAL A 147 -0.87 10.36 -7.68
C VAL A 147 -1.37 11.78 -7.78
N ARG A 148 -0.47 12.71 -8.09
CA ARG A 148 -0.83 14.09 -8.42
C ARG A 148 -0.82 14.24 -9.94
N ASP A 149 -1.92 14.71 -10.51
CA ASP A 149 -2.05 14.95 -11.95
C ASP A 149 -1.43 16.32 -12.32
N GLY A 150 -1.29 16.60 -13.61
CA GLY A 150 -0.68 17.83 -14.13
C GLY A 150 -1.39 19.13 -13.69
N ASP A 151 -2.65 19.04 -13.23
CA ASP A 151 -3.41 20.15 -12.66
C ASP A 151 -3.17 20.36 -11.16
N GLY A 152 -2.35 19.51 -10.52
CA GLY A 152 -2.07 19.54 -9.09
C GLY A 152 -3.11 18.81 -8.23
N THR A 153 -4.10 18.14 -8.83
CA THR A 153 -5.14 17.39 -8.11
C THR A 153 -4.64 15.99 -7.70
N TYR A 154 -4.99 15.54 -6.50
CA TYR A 154 -4.73 14.19 -6.01
C TYR A 154 -5.78 13.18 -6.51
N TYR A 155 -5.30 12.03 -6.94
CA TYR A 155 -6.10 10.89 -7.37
C TYR A 155 -5.63 9.62 -6.67
N VAL A 156 -6.55 8.76 -6.25
CA VAL A 156 -6.22 7.41 -5.79
C VAL A 156 -5.92 6.54 -6.99
N LEU A 157 -4.79 5.86 -6.99
CA LEU A 157 -4.38 4.89 -8.01
C LEU A 157 -4.77 3.46 -7.61
N GLU A 158 -4.55 3.09 -6.34
CA GLU A 158 -4.73 1.74 -5.84
C GLU A 158 -4.98 1.75 -4.33
N ASP A 159 -5.73 0.76 -3.85
CA ASP A 159 -5.91 0.46 -2.42
C ASP A 159 -5.18 -0.82 -2.09
N ASN A 160 -4.71 -0.95 -0.85
CA ASN A 160 -3.96 -2.11 -0.38
C ASN A 160 -4.53 -2.51 0.99
N LEU A 161 -5.37 -3.52 1.02
CA LEU A 161 -6.16 -3.92 2.19
C LEU A 161 -5.78 -5.31 2.71
N ARG A 162 -4.90 -6.03 2.02
CA ARG A 162 -4.32 -7.31 2.45
C ARG A 162 -3.25 -7.08 3.51
N THR A 163 -1.98 -7.09 3.09
CA THR A 163 -0.78 -6.98 3.93
C THR A 163 0.06 -5.77 3.51
N PRO A 164 -0.47 -4.53 3.63
CA PRO A 164 0.23 -3.35 3.12
C PRO A 164 1.59 -3.18 3.79
N SER A 165 2.60 -2.87 2.98
CA SER A 165 3.97 -2.59 3.37
C SER A 165 4.41 -1.20 2.91
N GLY A 166 5.55 -0.73 3.45
CA GLY A 166 6.19 0.54 3.09
C GLY A 166 6.54 1.43 4.29
N VAL A 167 6.02 1.11 5.47
CA VAL A 167 6.10 1.98 6.65
C VAL A 167 7.50 2.01 7.23
N SER A 168 8.21 0.88 7.26
CA SER A 168 9.58 0.86 7.80
C SER A 168 10.50 1.77 6.99
N TYR A 169 10.33 1.80 5.66
CA TYR A 169 11.09 2.67 4.77
C TYR A 169 10.78 4.14 5.05
N MET A 170 9.49 4.50 5.15
CA MET A 170 9.07 5.86 5.51
C MET A 170 9.71 6.34 6.84
N LEU A 171 9.78 5.48 7.85
CA LEU A 171 10.36 5.79 9.16
C LEU A 171 11.88 5.95 9.08
N GLU A 172 12.56 5.02 8.41
CA GLU A 172 14.02 5.05 8.26
C GLU A 172 14.47 6.20 7.35
N ASP A 173 13.75 6.52 6.28
CA ASP A 173 14.02 7.68 5.41
C ASP A 173 13.96 8.99 6.21
N ARG A 174 12.95 9.14 7.08
CA ARG A 174 12.87 10.31 7.96
C ARG A 174 14.06 10.38 8.91
N LYS A 175 14.40 9.26 9.55
CA LYS A 175 15.51 9.19 10.49
C LYS A 175 16.84 9.49 9.81
N MET A 176 17.01 9.02 8.58
CA MET A 176 18.17 9.31 7.73
C MET A 176 18.25 10.79 7.40
N MET A 177 17.17 11.38 6.90
CA MET A 177 17.10 12.81 6.59
C MET A 177 17.40 13.68 7.81
N MET A 178 16.87 13.34 8.99
CA MET A 178 17.15 14.07 10.25
C MET A 178 18.62 13.98 10.67
N ARG A 179 19.29 12.86 10.38
CA ARG A 179 20.70 12.65 10.70
C ARG A 179 21.65 13.37 9.74
N LEU A 180 21.34 13.32 8.44
CA LEU A 180 22.20 13.89 7.40
C LEU A 180 22.03 15.40 7.26
N PHE A 181 20.82 15.92 7.47
CA PHE A 181 20.46 17.31 7.24
C PHE A 181 19.70 17.94 8.43
N PRO A 182 20.24 17.88 9.66
CA PRO A 182 19.54 18.37 10.86
C PRO A 182 19.16 19.86 10.80
N GLU A 183 19.93 20.68 10.07
CA GLU A 183 19.66 22.09 9.84
C GLU A 183 18.36 22.32 9.06
N LEU A 184 18.03 21.44 8.11
CA LEU A 184 16.79 21.53 7.31
C LEU A 184 15.55 21.28 8.20
N PHE A 185 15.65 20.30 9.10
CA PHE A 185 14.59 20.01 10.08
C PHE A 185 14.44 21.12 11.11
N SER A 186 15.52 21.84 11.42
CA SER A 186 15.47 22.98 12.34
C SER A 186 14.83 24.22 11.69
N ALA A 187 15.00 24.39 10.37
CA ALA A 187 14.45 25.50 9.61
C ALA A 187 12.96 25.33 9.26
N GLN A 188 12.41 24.11 9.33
CA GLN A 188 11.06 23.78 8.90
C GLN A 188 10.23 23.14 10.02
N ARG A 189 8.90 23.38 10.01
CA ARG A 189 7.98 22.71 10.94
C ARG A 189 7.47 21.40 10.33
N ILE A 190 8.29 20.37 10.39
CA ILE A 190 7.95 19.03 9.86
C ILE A 190 7.20 18.23 10.92
N ALA A 191 6.07 17.62 10.55
CA ALA A 191 5.30 16.77 11.47
C ALA A 191 6.08 15.49 11.83
N PRO A 192 6.13 15.09 13.11
CA PRO A 192 6.82 13.87 13.54
C PRO A 192 6.08 12.62 13.08
N ILE A 193 6.85 11.57 12.75
CA ILE A 193 6.32 10.30 12.23
C ILE A 193 6.83 9.06 13.01
N ASP A 194 7.68 9.27 14.00
CA ASP A 194 8.34 8.24 14.82
C ASP A 194 7.38 7.44 15.70
N HIS A 195 6.22 8.00 16.05
CA HIS A 195 5.24 7.37 16.92
C HIS A 195 4.27 6.38 16.23
N TYR A 196 4.49 6.08 14.94
CA TYR A 196 3.65 5.13 14.19
C TYR A 196 3.59 3.73 14.84
N PRO A 197 4.71 3.07 15.24
CA PRO A 197 4.65 1.73 15.81
C PRO A 197 3.76 1.66 17.07
N ASN A 198 3.81 2.68 17.93
CA ASN A 198 2.95 2.78 19.10
C ASN A 198 1.46 2.87 18.71
N LEU A 199 1.13 3.67 17.69
CA LEU A 199 -0.25 3.77 17.18
C LEU A 199 -0.72 2.46 16.54
N LEU A 200 0.17 1.75 15.84
CA LEU A 200 -0.11 0.43 15.29
C LEU A 200 -0.41 -0.56 16.42
N LEU A 201 0.43 -0.62 17.46
CA LEU A 201 0.19 -1.48 18.60
C LEU A 201 -1.13 -1.15 19.30
N ASP A 202 -1.42 0.13 19.54
CA ASP A 202 -2.70 0.57 20.12
C ASP A 202 -3.89 0.15 19.25
N THR A 203 -3.74 0.24 17.92
CA THR A 203 -4.74 -0.21 16.95
C THR A 203 -4.99 -1.71 17.08
N LEU A 204 -3.93 -2.52 17.07
CA LEU A 204 -4.00 -3.97 17.21
C LEU A 204 -4.64 -4.38 18.54
N LYS A 205 -4.18 -3.80 19.66
CA LYS A 205 -4.76 -4.05 20.99
C LYS A 205 -6.24 -3.67 21.04
N SER A 206 -6.60 -2.52 20.46
CA SER A 206 -8.00 -2.09 20.45
C SER A 206 -8.93 -2.97 19.63
N SER A 207 -8.39 -3.85 18.78
CA SER A 207 -9.18 -4.74 17.93
C SER A 207 -9.67 -5.98 18.68
N SER A 208 -9.13 -6.24 19.88
CA SER A 208 -9.62 -7.26 20.80
C SER A 208 -10.67 -6.72 21.76
N HIS A 209 -11.49 -7.61 22.30
CA HIS A 209 -12.40 -7.34 23.41
C HIS A 209 -11.69 -7.28 24.78
N LEU A 210 -10.44 -7.72 24.86
CA LEU A 210 -9.67 -7.81 26.10
C LEU A 210 -9.00 -6.46 26.42
N ASP A 211 -8.81 -6.18 27.72
CA ASP A 211 -8.16 -4.95 28.17
C ASP A 211 -6.65 -4.92 27.91
N ASN A 212 -5.98 -6.08 28.00
CA ASN A 212 -4.54 -6.21 27.75
C ASN A 212 -4.25 -7.48 26.92
N PRO A 213 -4.59 -7.47 25.62
CA PRO A 213 -4.39 -8.63 24.75
C PRO A 213 -2.90 -8.84 24.45
N SER A 214 -2.51 -10.11 24.33
CA SER A 214 -1.23 -10.55 23.81
C SER A 214 -1.21 -10.39 22.29
N VAL A 215 -0.30 -9.55 21.79
CA VAL A 215 -0.15 -9.24 20.35
C VAL A 215 1.15 -9.86 19.83
N VAL A 216 1.10 -10.47 18.65
CA VAL A 216 2.28 -11.00 17.94
C VAL A 216 2.27 -10.58 16.47
N VAL A 217 3.44 -10.57 15.82
CA VAL A 217 3.58 -10.39 14.37
C VAL A 217 3.89 -11.74 13.73
N LEU A 218 2.96 -12.28 12.94
CA LEU A 218 3.15 -13.53 12.21
C LEU A 218 3.83 -13.25 10.86
N THR A 219 5.00 -13.82 10.65
CA THR A 219 5.83 -13.64 9.44
C THR A 219 6.03 -14.96 8.67
N PRO A 220 6.13 -14.92 7.34
CA PRO A 220 6.53 -16.09 6.53
C PRO A 220 8.03 -16.43 6.65
N GLY A 221 8.79 -15.66 7.42
CA GLY A 221 10.21 -15.88 7.68
C GLY A 221 11.16 -15.11 6.75
N ARG A 222 12.46 -15.32 6.94
CA ARG A 222 13.57 -14.53 6.35
C ARG A 222 13.65 -14.51 4.83
N PHE A 223 13.02 -15.45 4.14
CA PHE A 223 13.06 -15.53 2.68
C PHE A 223 12.01 -14.65 2.01
N ASN A 224 11.18 -13.94 2.78
CA ASN A 224 10.25 -12.96 2.25
C ASN A 224 10.92 -11.58 2.09
N SER A 225 10.65 -10.91 0.97
CA SER A 225 11.25 -9.61 0.65
C SER A 225 10.92 -8.49 1.64
N ALA A 226 9.81 -8.60 2.38
CA ALA A 226 9.39 -7.65 3.40
C ALA A 226 9.78 -8.06 4.83
N PHE A 227 10.58 -9.12 5.01
CA PHE A 227 10.96 -9.63 6.34
C PHE A 227 11.60 -8.56 7.23
N PHE A 228 12.43 -7.68 6.65
CA PHE A 228 13.00 -6.54 7.37
C PHE A 228 11.92 -5.70 8.04
N GLU A 229 10.85 -5.35 7.31
CA GLU A 229 9.74 -4.55 7.84
C GLU A 229 9.01 -5.29 8.97
N HIS A 230 8.82 -6.60 8.84
CA HIS A 230 8.14 -7.41 9.85
C HIS A 230 8.92 -7.39 11.17
N ALA A 231 10.22 -7.67 11.10
CA ALA A 231 11.12 -7.67 12.25
C ALA A 231 11.28 -6.27 12.85
N PHE A 232 11.39 -5.24 12.00
CA PHE A 232 11.45 -3.85 12.42
C PHE A 232 10.20 -3.46 13.21
N LEU A 233 9.00 -3.67 12.66
CA LEU A 233 7.75 -3.30 13.31
C LEU A 233 7.51 -4.10 14.60
N ALA A 234 7.83 -5.40 14.62
CA ALA A 234 7.73 -6.20 15.84
C ALA A 234 8.63 -5.64 16.96
N ARG A 235 9.88 -5.30 16.63
CA ARG A 235 10.84 -4.71 17.56
C ARG A 235 10.38 -3.33 18.06
N GLU A 236 9.98 -2.42 17.17
CA GLU A 236 9.57 -1.06 17.56
C GLU A 236 8.25 -1.06 18.36
N MET A 237 7.36 -2.04 18.12
CA MET A 237 6.17 -2.25 18.94
C MET A 237 6.48 -2.96 20.27
N GLY A 238 7.64 -3.60 20.41
CA GLY A 238 7.97 -4.43 21.57
C GLY A 238 7.09 -5.68 21.69
N VAL A 239 6.77 -6.32 20.56
CA VAL A 239 5.99 -7.57 20.48
C VAL A 239 6.81 -8.69 19.85
N GLU A 240 6.38 -9.93 20.05
CA GLU A 240 7.08 -11.09 19.50
C GLU A 240 6.88 -11.20 17.98
N LEU A 241 7.98 -11.46 17.27
CA LEU A 241 7.98 -11.88 15.87
C LEU A 241 7.96 -13.41 15.84
N VAL A 242 6.92 -14.00 15.22
CA VAL A 242 6.69 -15.45 15.23
C VAL A 242 6.49 -15.98 13.83
N GLU A 243 6.93 -17.21 13.58
CA GLU A 243 6.59 -18.00 12.41
C GLU A 243 5.45 -18.98 12.74
N GLY A 244 4.85 -19.62 11.73
CA GLY A 244 3.73 -20.55 11.94
C GLY A 244 4.06 -21.70 12.90
N ALA A 245 5.30 -22.20 12.89
CA ALA A 245 5.75 -23.28 13.76
C ALA A 245 5.83 -22.92 15.26
N ASP A 246 5.97 -21.62 15.56
CA ASP A 246 6.02 -21.11 16.93
C ASP A 246 4.63 -21.06 17.57
N LEU A 247 3.58 -21.13 16.76
CA LEU A 247 2.19 -21.10 17.17
C LEU A 247 1.54 -22.49 17.05
N PHE A 248 0.51 -22.72 17.86
CA PHE A 248 -0.36 -23.89 17.72
C PHE A 248 -1.75 -23.59 18.25
N VAL A 249 -2.74 -24.33 17.76
CA VAL A 249 -4.13 -24.21 18.21
C VAL A 249 -4.48 -25.39 19.12
N ARG A 250 -5.15 -25.10 20.24
CA ARG A 250 -5.74 -26.10 21.13
C ARG A 250 -7.04 -25.55 21.71
N ASP A 251 -8.11 -26.34 21.68
CA ASP A 251 -9.45 -25.94 22.15
C ASP A 251 -9.92 -24.61 21.52
N ASP A 252 -9.74 -24.49 20.20
CA ASP A 252 -10.01 -23.27 19.41
C ASP A 252 -9.31 -21.99 19.92
N ARG A 253 -8.20 -22.12 20.65
CA ARG A 253 -7.38 -20.98 21.11
C ARG A 253 -5.97 -21.10 20.57
N VAL A 254 -5.38 -19.95 20.24
CA VAL A 254 -4.01 -19.89 19.72
C VAL A 254 -3.03 -19.68 20.86
N PHE A 255 -1.96 -20.46 20.87
CA PHE A 255 -0.88 -20.38 21.83
C PHE A 255 0.47 -20.26 21.12
N MET A 256 1.36 -19.46 21.70
CA MET A 256 2.76 -19.37 21.35
C MET A 256 3.58 -20.31 22.25
N ARG A 257 4.52 -21.04 21.66
CA ARG A 257 5.45 -21.92 22.38
C ARG A 257 6.49 -21.06 23.09
N THR A 258 6.64 -21.25 24.40
CA THR A 258 7.71 -20.61 25.19
C THR A 258 8.35 -21.63 26.12
N THR A 259 9.53 -21.32 26.66
CA THR A 259 10.24 -22.19 27.61
C THR A 259 9.47 -22.37 28.92
N ASP A 260 8.70 -21.37 29.33
CA ASP A 260 7.90 -21.38 30.56
C ASP A 260 6.52 -22.04 30.38
N GLY A 261 6.23 -22.48 29.15
CA GLY A 261 4.96 -23.09 28.77
C GLY A 261 4.21 -22.31 27.68
N PRO A 262 3.01 -22.77 27.29
CA PRO A 262 2.25 -22.13 26.23
C PRO A 262 1.66 -20.79 26.69
N LYS A 263 1.94 -19.72 25.96
CA LYS A 263 1.38 -18.38 26.21
C LYS A 263 0.24 -18.11 25.23
N ALA A 264 -0.91 -17.68 25.73
CA ALA A 264 -2.05 -17.34 24.86
C ALA A 264 -1.72 -16.15 23.95
N VAL A 265 -2.24 -16.20 22.73
CA VAL A 265 -2.15 -15.13 21.73
C VAL A 265 -3.56 -14.67 21.38
N ASP A 266 -3.83 -13.38 21.54
CA ASP A 266 -5.18 -12.83 21.38
C ASP A 266 -5.33 -12.02 20.08
N VAL A 267 -4.24 -11.41 19.59
CA VAL A 267 -4.20 -10.64 18.34
C VAL A 267 -2.96 -11.02 17.54
N ILE A 268 -3.16 -11.34 16.27
CA ILE A 268 -2.09 -11.65 15.33
C ILE A 268 -2.08 -10.59 14.24
N TYR A 269 -1.02 -9.77 14.20
CA TYR A 269 -0.72 -8.95 13.04
C TYR A 269 -0.07 -9.84 11.98
N ARG A 270 -0.87 -10.29 11.02
CA ARG A 270 -0.41 -11.24 10.01
C ARG A 270 0.28 -10.54 8.84
N ARG A 271 1.40 -11.09 8.42
CA ARG A 271 2.16 -10.68 7.23
C ARG A 271 2.22 -11.77 6.17
N LEU A 272 1.19 -12.63 6.16
CA LEU A 272 0.98 -13.71 5.20
C LEU A 272 -0.34 -13.48 4.47
N ASP A 273 -0.40 -13.92 3.21
CA ASP A 273 -1.64 -13.98 2.45
C ASP A 273 -2.59 -15.05 2.99
N ASP A 274 -3.89 -14.86 2.75
CA ASP A 274 -4.98 -15.68 3.31
C ASP A 274 -4.76 -17.17 3.04
N ALA A 275 -4.37 -17.51 1.81
CA ALA A 275 -4.16 -18.88 1.36
C ALA A 275 -3.13 -19.65 2.19
N PHE A 276 -2.20 -18.96 2.85
CA PHE A 276 -1.10 -19.57 3.60
C PHE A 276 -1.34 -19.58 5.11
N LEU A 277 -2.45 -19.01 5.62
CA LEU A 277 -2.69 -18.86 7.07
C LEU A 277 -3.02 -20.16 7.80
N ASP A 278 -3.77 -21.06 7.16
CA ASP A 278 -4.24 -22.30 7.79
C ASP A 278 -4.30 -23.42 6.73
N PRO A 279 -3.40 -24.41 6.79
CA PRO A 279 -3.41 -25.52 5.83
C PRO A 279 -4.64 -26.43 5.96
N LEU A 280 -5.39 -26.38 7.06
CA LEU A 280 -6.62 -27.16 7.21
C LEU A 280 -7.82 -26.51 6.50
N ALA A 281 -7.73 -25.22 6.17
CA ALA A 281 -8.83 -24.45 5.59
C ALA A 281 -8.55 -23.93 4.18
N PHE A 282 -7.28 -23.67 3.85
CA PHE A 282 -6.87 -23.04 2.60
C PHE A 282 -5.93 -23.94 1.81
N ASN A 283 -4.66 -23.55 1.64
CA ASN A 283 -3.67 -24.35 0.93
C ASN A 283 -3.10 -25.46 1.83
N PRO A 284 -3.40 -26.74 1.59
CA PRO A 284 -2.93 -27.85 2.43
C PRO A 284 -1.41 -28.05 2.40
N ASP A 285 -0.74 -27.56 1.34
CA ASP A 285 0.72 -27.63 1.20
C ASP A 285 1.44 -26.48 1.93
N SER A 286 0.69 -25.55 2.55
CA SER A 286 1.29 -24.42 3.28
C SER A 286 2.04 -24.90 4.54
N MET A 287 3.32 -24.55 4.62
CA MET A 287 4.16 -24.72 5.81
C MET A 287 4.33 -23.44 6.62
N LEU A 288 3.69 -22.34 6.19
CA LEU A 288 3.85 -21.01 6.77
C LEU A 288 2.79 -20.68 7.84
N GLY A 289 1.62 -21.29 7.71
CA GLY A 289 0.45 -21.02 8.54
C GLY A 289 0.43 -21.81 9.85
N VAL A 290 -0.70 -21.70 10.55
CA VAL A 290 -0.97 -22.40 11.80
C VAL A 290 -2.20 -23.29 11.62
N PRO A 291 -2.06 -24.63 11.68
CA PRO A 291 -3.20 -25.54 11.54
C PRO A 291 -4.31 -25.24 12.56
N GLY A 292 -5.53 -25.01 12.08
CA GLY A 292 -6.71 -24.73 12.92
C GLY A 292 -6.88 -23.26 13.30
N LEU A 293 -6.07 -22.36 12.74
CA LEU A 293 -6.17 -20.92 13.00
C LEU A 293 -7.53 -20.34 12.58
N LEU A 294 -8.10 -20.80 11.46
CA LEU A 294 -9.42 -20.33 11.02
C LEU A 294 -10.50 -20.72 12.02
N ALA A 295 -10.43 -21.92 12.61
CA ALA A 295 -11.38 -22.36 13.63
C ALA A 295 -11.31 -21.46 14.87
N ALA A 296 -10.10 -21.19 15.37
CA ALA A 296 -9.90 -20.27 16.49
C ALA A 296 -10.40 -18.85 16.20
N TYR A 297 -10.18 -18.36 14.98
CA TYR A 297 -10.66 -17.07 14.53
C TYR A 297 -12.19 -17.01 14.45
N ARG A 298 -12.84 -18.05 13.89
CA ARG A 298 -14.30 -18.15 13.80
C ARG A 298 -14.98 -18.30 15.15
N SER A 299 -14.32 -18.93 16.11
CA SER A 299 -14.79 -19.05 17.50
C SER A 299 -14.60 -17.74 18.29
N GLY A 300 -14.02 -16.69 17.69
CA GLY A 300 -13.83 -15.38 18.32
C GLY A 300 -12.71 -15.34 19.37
N ASN A 301 -11.85 -16.36 19.40
CA ASN A 301 -10.79 -16.52 20.40
C ASN A 301 -9.48 -15.83 20.03
N VAL A 302 -9.33 -15.38 18.79
CA VAL A 302 -8.17 -14.63 18.28
C VAL A 302 -8.64 -13.59 17.28
N VAL A 303 -7.94 -12.46 17.16
CA VAL A 303 -8.16 -11.46 16.12
C VAL A 303 -7.04 -11.51 15.11
N LEU A 304 -7.39 -11.55 13.82
CA LEU A 304 -6.42 -11.43 12.73
C LEU A 304 -6.47 -10.01 12.15
N ALA A 305 -5.31 -9.35 12.11
CA ALA A 305 -5.14 -8.03 11.55
C ALA A 305 -4.16 -8.09 10.35
N ASN A 306 -4.56 -7.73 9.14
CA ASN A 306 -5.94 -7.51 8.70
C ASN A 306 -6.77 -8.80 8.69
N ALA A 307 -8.09 -8.68 8.63
CA ALA A 307 -8.99 -9.83 8.55
C ALA A 307 -8.78 -10.63 7.26
N ILE A 308 -9.24 -11.89 7.24
CA ILE A 308 -9.28 -12.72 6.04
C ILE A 308 -10.33 -12.14 5.07
N GLY A 309 -10.11 -12.27 3.77
CA GLY A 309 -11.05 -11.88 2.72
C GLY A 309 -11.07 -10.39 2.40
N THR A 310 -10.07 -9.61 2.84
CA THR A 310 -9.99 -8.17 2.49
C THR A 310 -9.60 -7.93 1.03
N GLY A 311 -8.97 -8.92 0.38
CA GLY A 311 -8.44 -8.79 -0.97
C GLY A 311 -9.50 -8.57 -2.07
N VAL A 312 -10.77 -8.87 -1.78
CA VAL A 312 -11.86 -8.57 -2.71
C VAL A 312 -12.13 -7.06 -2.83
N ALA A 313 -11.87 -6.29 -1.78
CA ALA A 313 -12.12 -4.85 -1.76
C ALA A 313 -10.97 -4.03 -2.36
N ASP A 314 -9.78 -4.60 -2.46
CA ASP A 314 -8.64 -3.98 -3.15
C ASP A 314 -8.40 -4.53 -4.57
N ASP A 315 -9.27 -5.43 -5.03
CA ASP A 315 -9.18 -5.96 -6.38
C ASP A 315 -9.42 -4.86 -7.43
N LYS A 316 -8.62 -4.90 -8.51
CA LYS A 316 -8.67 -3.91 -9.60
C LYS A 316 -10.04 -3.81 -10.27
N SER A 317 -10.83 -4.89 -10.22
CA SER A 317 -12.16 -4.91 -10.78
C SER A 317 -13.22 -4.26 -9.88
N VAL A 318 -12.96 -4.17 -8.57
CA VAL A 318 -13.82 -3.51 -7.58
C VAL A 318 -13.45 -2.04 -7.42
N TYR A 319 -12.19 -1.67 -7.67
CA TYR A 319 -11.68 -0.30 -7.60
C TYR A 319 -12.59 0.79 -8.23
N PRO A 320 -13.20 0.61 -9.43
CA PRO A 320 -14.06 1.62 -10.04
C PRO A 320 -15.29 1.98 -9.19
N TYR A 321 -15.77 1.06 -8.35
CA TYR A 321 -16.99 1.23 -7.56
C TYR A 321 -16.75 1.92 -6.22
N VAL A 322 -15.51 2.19 -5.82
CA VAL A 322 -15.21 2.73 -4.48
C VAL A 322 -15.82 4.13 -4.26
N THR A 323 -15.94 4.95 -5.31
CA THR A 323 -16.65 6.24 -5.19
C THR A 323 -18.14 6.05 -4.91
N ASP A 324 -18.76 5.01 -5.46
CA ASP A 324 -20.16 4.70 -5.23
C ASP A 324 -20.37 4.02 -3.87
N MET A 325 -19.38 3.26 -3.38
CA MET A 325 -19.37 2.79 -1.99
C MET A 325 -19.40 3.96 -1.00
N ILE A 326 -18.61 5.01 -1.23
CA ILE A 326 -18.60 6.21 -0.37
C ILE A 326 -20.00 6.83 -0.33
N ARG A 327 -20.63 7.04 -1.49
CA ARG A 327 -22.01 7.57 -1.56
C ARG A 327 -23.01 6.65 -0.87
N PHE A 328 -22.95 5.36 -1.13
CA PHE A 328 -23.91 4.39 -0.63
C PHE A 328 -23.83 4.17 0.89
N TYR A 329 -22.62 4.11 1.44
CA TYR A 329 -22.40 3.79 2.86
C TYR A 329 -22.31 5.01 3.75
N LEU A 330 -21.79 6.13 3.25
CA LEU A 330 -21.54 7.32 4.05
C LEU A 330 -22.51 8.47 3.74
N ASP A 331 -23.27 8.39 2.65
CA ASP A 331 -24.10 9.51 2.15
C ASP A 331 -23.27 10.80 1.95
N GLU A 332 -22.03 10.63 1.48
CA GLU A 332 -21.06 11.69 1.25
C GLU A 332 -20.56 11.66 -0.20
N GLU A 333 -20.13 12.82 -0.72
CA GLU A 333 -19.38 12.85 -1.98
C GLU A 333 -17.89 12.50 -1.74
N PRO A 334 -17.25 11.74 -2.66
CA PRO A 334 -15.84 11.38 -2.55
C PRO A 334 -14.92 12.62 -2.52
N ILE A 335 -14.13 12.74 -1.46
CA ILE A 335 -13.12 13.81 -1.33
C ILE A 335 -11.95 13.57 -2.30
N LEU A 336 -11.47 12.33 -2.39
CA LEU A 336 -10.42 11.92 -3.31
C LEU A 336 -11.03 11.23 -4.53
N LYS A 337 -10.51 11.56 -5.70
CA LYS A 337 -11.00 11.03 -6.98
C LYS A 337 -10.27 9.74 -7.33
N ASN A 338 -10.97 8.81 -7.97
CA ASN A 338 -10.30 7.69 -8.65
C ASN A 338 -9.66 8.16 -9.96
N VAL A 339 -8.55 7.55 -10.34
CA VAL A 339 -8.07 7.59 -11.72
C VAL A 339 -9.13 6.92 -12.61
N PRO A 340 -9.49 7.52 -13.76
CA PRO A 340 -10.39 6.86 -14.71
C PRO A 340 -9.79 5.54 -15.21
N THR A 341 -10.37 4.43 -14.76
CA THR A 341 -9.96 3.07 -15.10
C THR A 341 -11.07 2.42 -15.93
N LEU A 342 -10.72 1.91 -17.11
CA LEU A 342 -11.67 1.21 -17.98
C LEU A 342 -11.59 -0.29 -17.69
N ALA A 343 -12.73 -0.87 -17.30
CA ALA A 343 -12.90 -2.31 -17.33
C ALA A 343 -12.99 -2.77 -18.79
N VAL A 344 -12.19 -3.76 -19.19
CA VAL A 344 -12.29 -4.33 -20.53
C VAL A 344 -13.39 -5.39 -20.52
N PRO A 345 -14.53 -5.20 -21.22
CA PRO A 345 -15.61 -6.19 -21.22
C PRO A 345 -15.16 -7.45 -21.96
N GLN A 346 -15.48 -8.63 -21.43
CA GLN A 346 -15.29 -9.89 -22.15
C GLN A 346 -16.48 -10.14 -23.09
N ALA A 347 -16.35 -9.77 -24.37
CA ALA A 347 -16.91 -10.47 -25.53
C ALA A 347 -16.69 -9.68 -26.83
N GLY A 348 -15.97 -10.27 -27.80
CA GLY A 348 -16.24 -10.20 -29.24
C GLY A 348 -16.32 -8.87 -30.02
N GLY A 349 -16.20 -7.69 -29.40
CA GLY A 349 -16.31 -6.39 -30.08
C GLY A 349 -14.94 -5.74 -30.31
N ALA A 350 -14.58 -5.48 -31.58
CA ALA A 350 -13.40 -4.71 -31.90
C ALA A 350 -13.50 -3.29 -31.30
N VAL A 351 -12.64 -2.96 -30.33
CA VAL A 351 -12.46 -1.59 -29.85
C VAL A 351 -11.53 -0.87 -30.84
N THR A 352 -12.11 0.03 -31.64
CA THR A 352 -11.35 0.95 -32.49
C THR A 352 -10.81 2.11 -31.65
N CYS A 353 -9.54 2.06 -31.27
CA CYS A 353 -8.81 3.24 -30.78
C CYS A 353 -8.53 4.17 -31.98
N ALA A 354 -9.24 5.29 -32.09
CA ALA A 354 -8.99 6.29 -33.13
C ALA A 354 -7.77 7.17 -32.77
N GLY A 355 -6.72 7.13 -33.59
CA GLY A 355 -5.57 8.05 -33.52
C GLY A 355 -4.83 8.13 -34.87
N GLN A 356 -4.57 9.34 -35.37
CA GLN A 356 -4.00 9.65 -36.70
C GLN A 356 -2.49 9.30 -36.85
N PRO A 357 -1.95 9.12 -38.09
CA PRO A 357 -0.65 8.46 -38.32
C PRO A 357 0.55 9.40 -38.55
N GLY A 358 1.75 9.02 -38.06
CA GLY A 358 3.07 9.63 -38.33
C GLY A 358 4.21 8.60 -38.45
N ARG A 359 5.23 8.90 -39.27
CA ARG A 359 6.24 8.01 -39.93
C ARG A 359 7.45 7.51 -39.07
N PRO A 360 8.23 6.48 -39.52
CA PRO A 360 9.02 5.58 -38.64
C PRO A 360 10.56 5.71 -38.68
N GLY A 361 11.24 5.15 -37.66
CA GLY A 361 12.69 4.87 -37.59
C GLY A 361 13.01 3.64 -36.72
N ARG A 362 13.96 2.78 -37.15
CA ARG A 362 14.22 1.40 -36.66
C ARG A 362 15.40 1.29 -35.66
N GLN A 363 15.28 0.46 -34.61
CA GLN A 363 16.14 -0.70 -34.25
C GLN A 363 15.73 -1.29 -32.88
N GLY A 364 15.84 -2.62 -32.71
CA GLY A 364 15.16 -3.41 -31.67
C GLY A 364 16.05 -4.11 -30.64
N ASN A 365 15.38 -4.68 -29.62
CA ASN A 365 15.87 -5.69 -28.67
C ASN A 365 14.64 -6.48 -28.13
N PRO A 366 14.67 -7.81 -27.89
CA PRO A 366 13.53 -8.53 -27.33
C PRO A 366 13.75 -8.97 -25.87
N GLY A 367 12.70 -8.85 -25.05
CA GLY A 367 12.57 -9.54 -23.76
C GLY A 367 12.09 -8.65 -22.62
N LEU A 368 10.79 -8.72 -22.28
CA LEU A 368 10.17 -8.47 -20.95
C LEU A 368 8.63 -8.49 -21.08
N ARG A 369 7.95 -9.29 -20.24
CA ARG A 369 6.48 -9.35 -20.05
C ARG A 369 6.14 -8.80 -18.66
N GLY A 370 5.16 -7.89 -18.60
CA GLY A 370 4.62 -7.27 -17.39
C GLY A 370 4.16 -5.84 -17.70
N LEU A 371 2.90 -5.48 -17.39
CA LEU A 371 2.25 -4.17 -17.67
C LEU A 371 2.46 -3.63 -19.11
N ARG A 372 1.49 -3.85 -20.01
CA ARG A 372 1.48 -3.10 -21.27
C ARG A 372 0.97 -1.68 -21.00
N HIS A 373 1.89 -0.74 -20.79
CA HIS A 373 1.62 0.65 -21.10
C HIS A 373 1.30 0.75 -22.59
N ALA A 374 0.11 1.26 -22.95
CA ALA A 374 -0.21 1.58 -24.34
C ALA A 374 0.61 2.79 -24.78
N GLY A 375 1.88 2.55 -25.09
CA GLY A 375 2.88 3.55 -25.40
C GLY A 375 3.88 3.04 -26.44
N ARG A 376 3.40 2.36 -27.50
CA ARG A 376 4.12 2.26 -28.77
C ARG A 376 3.14 2.41 -29.92
N PRO A 377 3.41 3.25 -30.93
CA PRO A 377 2.68 3.17 -32.19
C PRO A 377 3.05 1.82 -32.83
N CYS A 378 2.09 0.92 -32.91
CA CYS A 378 2.28 -0.37 -33.55
C CYS A 378 2.23 -0.17 -35.07
N SER A 379 3.40 -0.25 -35.73
CA SER A 379 3.47 -0.44 -37.18
C SER A 379 4.02 -1.85 -37.46
N ASP A 380 3.14 -2.83 -37.66
CA ASP A 380 2.99 -3.50 -38.95
C ASP A 380 1.95 -4.62 -38.87
N ARG A 381 1.28 -4.87 -39.99
CA ARG A 381 0.33 -5.97 -40.16
C ARG A 381 1.02 -7.31 -39.93
N ARG A 382 0.85 -7.88 -38.74
CA ARG A 382 0.68 -9.32 -38.57
C ARG A 382 -0.65 -9.53 -37.86
N ARG A 383 -1.55 -10.29 -38.51
CA ARG A 383 -2.71 -10.89 -37.86
C ARG A 383 -2.17 -11.88 -36.83
N ASP A 384 -1.80 -11.40 -35.66
CA ASP A 384 -1.45 -12.28 -34.55
C ASP A 384 -2.76 -12.68 -33.88
N ARG A 385 -3.23 -13.89 -34.22
CA ARG A 385 -4.32 -14.59 -33.54
C ARG A 385 -3.85 -15.03 -32.15
N SER A 386 -3.55 -14.08 -31.26
CA SER A 386 -3.05 -14.36 -29.91
C SER A 386 -3.87 -13.67 -28.79
N LEU A 387 -5.12 -13.30 -29.08
CA LEU A 387 -6.12 -12.88 -28.08
C LEU A 387 -7.18 -13.95 -27.77
N SER A 388 -6.96 -15.20 -28.19
CA SER A 388 -7.72 -16.35 -27.68
C SER A 388 -6.99 -16.95 -26.48
N GLY A 389 -7.20 -16.39 -25.28
CA GLY A 389 -6.69 -16.98 -24.03
C GLY A 389 -6.15 -16.03 -22.97
N ALA A 390 -6.67 -14.78 -22.86
CA ALA A 390 -6.32 -13.92 -21.72
C ALA A 390 -7.16 -14.29 -20.48
N PRO A 391 -6.55 -14.50 -19.29
CA PRO A 391 -7.29 -14.77 -18.06
C PRO A 391 -8.10 -13.53 -17.58
N GLN A 392 -9.12 -13.78 -16.75
CA GLN A 392 -10.00 -12.77 -16.13
C GLN A 392 -9.18 -11.71 -15.35
N GLY A 393 -9.64 -10.45 -15.33
CA GLY A 393 -9.09 -9.39 -14.44
C GLY A 393 -8.15 -8.33 -15.04
N GLN A 394 -8.07 -8.15 -16.36
CA GLN A 394 -7.28 -7.04 -16.93
C GLN A 394 -8.04 -5.71 -16.92
N ALA A 395 -7.49 -4.72 -16.19
CA ALA A 395 -7.92 -3.33 -16.22
C ALA A 395 -6.91 -2.48 -17.00
N ALA A 396 -7.40 -1.49 -17.75
CA ALA A 396 -6.55 -0.52 -18.46
C ALA A 396 -6.81 0.89 -17.90
N CYS A 397 -5.77 1.52 -17.37
CA CYS A 397 -5.83 2.91 -16.94
C CYS A 397 -5.62 3.85 -18.13
N VAL A 398 -6.40 4.92 -18.22
CA VAL A 398 -6.15 6.00 -19.20
C VAL A 398 -4.85 6.71 -18.81
N HIS A 399 -3.89 6.80 -19.73
CA HIS A 399 -2.61 7.45 -19.46
C HIS A 399 -2.79 8.95 -19.15
N ARG A 400 -2.58 9.33 -17.89
CA ARG A 400 -2.52 10.72 -17.43
C ARG A 400 -1.07 11.19 -17.25
N PRO A 401 -0.76 12.47 -17.54
CA PRO A 401 0.54 13.04 -17.26
C PRO A 401 0.71 13.17 -15.74
N THR A 402 1.64 12.42 -15.18
CA THR A 402 1.97 12.41 -13.76
C THR A 402 2.96 13.53 -13.42
N HIS A 403 2.78 14.15 -12.26
CA HIS A 403 3.64 15.22 -11.74
C HIS A 403 5.11 14.80 -11.58
N LEU A 404 5.99 15.80 -11.52
CA LEU A 404 7.43 15.65 -11.30
C LEU A 404 7.78 16.09 -9.86
N VAL A 405 8.59 15.26 -9.21
CA VAL A 405 9.33 15.64 -8.00
C VAL A 405 10.77 15.90 -8.45
N PRO A 406 11.45 16.97 -8.01
CA PRO A 406 12.87 17.14 -8.31
C PRO A 406 13.66 15.97 -7.71
N VAL A 407 14.60 15.44 -8.49
CA VAL A 407 15.44 14.29 -8.15
C VAL A 407 16.89 14.72 -8.35
N ASP A 408 17.81 14.32 -7.46
CA ASP A 408 19.23 14.56 -7.65
C ASP A 408 19.79 13.61 -8.74
N LEU A 409 19.99 14.17 -9.94
CA LEU A 409 20.40 13.43 -11.14
C LEU A 409 21.89 13.10 -11.21
N SER A 410 22.70 13.47 -10.21
CA SER A 410 24.16 13.31 -10.24
C SER A 410 24.67 11.86 -10.42
N ASP A 411 23.85 10.84 -10.15
CA ASP A 411 24.15 9.41 -10.43
C ASP A 411 23.18 8.73 -11.41
N LEU A 412 22.15 9.41 -11.91
CA LEU A 412 21.10 8.83 -12.77
C LEU A 412 21.44 8.99 -14.25
N CYS A 413 22.62 8.50 -14.64
CA CYS A 413 23.02 8.41 -16.04
C CYS A 413 22.34 7.21 -16.75
N ARG A 414 21.00 7.27 -16.89
CA ARG A 414 20.16 6.71 -17.98
C ARG A 414 18.66 6.61 -17.57
N LYS A 415 17.83 7.41 -18.25
CA LYS A 415 16.38 7.17 -18.53
C LYS A 415 15.45 6.86 -17.34
N TRP A 416 15.20 7.82 -16.44
CA TRP A 416 13.97 7.83 -15.63
C TRP A 416 13.46 9.27 -15.50
N HIS A 417 12.35 9.59 -16.17
CA HIS A 417 11.47 10.69 -15.73
C HIS A 417 10.55 10.03 -14.70
N SER A 418 10.80 10.23 -13.40
CA SER A 418 10.04 9.52 -12.36
C SER A 418 8.63 10.10 -12.25
N THR A 419 7.66 9.25 -12.58
CA THR A 419 6.28 9.40 -12.18
C THR A 419 6.21 8.99 -10.71
N ALA A 420 6.00 9.93 -9.78
CA ALA A 420 5.95 9.61 -8.36
C ALA A 420 4.56 9.11 -7.94
N THR A 421 4.49 7.91 -7.35
CA THR A 421 3.30 7.32 -6.71
C THR A 421 3.45 7.42 -5.20
N TYR A 422 2.42 7.87 -4.49
CA TYR A 422 2.46 8.20 -3.08
C TYR A 422 1.63 7.23 -2.25
N ARG A 423 2.21 6.43 -1.35
CA ARG A 423 1.45 5.55 -0.47
C ARG A 423 1.18 6.22 0.88
N SER A 424 -0.07 6.58 1.16
CA SER A 424 -0.52 6.91 2.53
C SER A 424 -0.96 5.66 3.28
N ALA A 425 -0.69 5.57 4.58
CA ALA A 425 -1.07 4.43 5.42
C ALA A 425 -2.09 4.83 6.51
N PRO A 426 -3.39 4.97 6.19
CA PRO A 426 -4.42 5.12 7.20
C PRO A 426 -4.50 3.91 8.16
N LEU A 427 -4.57 4.21 9.45
CA LEU A 427 -4.77 3.29 10.56
C LEU A 427 -6.17 3.48 11.17
N CYS A 428 -6.85 2.38 11.47
CA CYS A 428 -8.11 2.40 12.22
C CYS A 428 -7.91 1.99 13.67
N SER A 429 -7.86 2.95 14.58
CA SER A 429 -7.81 2.67 16.03
C SER A 429 -9.16 2.92 16.68
N VAL A 430 -9.45 2.29 17.82
CA VAL A 430 -10.58 2.69 18.66
C VAL A 430 -10.08 2.88 20.07
N ARG A 431 -10.30 4.06 20.67
CA ARG A 431 -9.87 4.30 22.05
C ARG A 431 -10.83 3.60 23.02
N SER A 432 -10.30 2.84 23.98
CA SER A 432 -11.09 2.08 24.98
C SER A 432 -12.11 2.92 25.77
N ARG A 433 -11.94 4.25 25.85
CA ARG A 433 -12.85 5.17 26.55
C ARG A 433 -13.87 5.89 25.66
N ASN A 434 -13.90 5.63 24.35
CA ASN A 434 -14.89 6.23 23.43
C ASN A 434 -15.40 5.16 22.44
N PRO A 435 -16.71 4.83 22.43
CA PRO A 435 -17.26 3.81 21.54
C PRO A 435 -17.20 4.18 20.05
N ARG A 436 -16.80 5.41 19.68
CA ARG A 436 -16.62 5.83 18.28
C ARG A 436 -15.26 5.38 17.74
N ARG A 437 -15.28 4.66 16.60
CA ARG A 437 -14.07 4.30 15.85
C ARG A 437 -13.29 5.56 15.46
N THR A 438 -11.99 5.58 15.70
CA THR A 438 -11.09 6.69 15.36
C THR A 438 -10.14 6.31 14.23
N TRP A 439 -10.47 6.74 13.03
CA TRP A 439 -9.62 6.62 11.86
C TRP A 439 -8.57 7.72 11.87
N ARG A 440 -7.31 7.38 11.59
CA ARG A 440 -6.19 8.32 11.53
C ARG A 440 -5.41 8.05 10.25
N ALA A 441 -5.16 9.08 9.44
CA ALA A 441 -4.18 8.99 8.38
C ALA A 441 -2.89 9.64 8.87
N TYR A 442 -1.78 8.90 8.76
CA TYR A 442 -0.52 9.37 9.30
C TYR A 442 0.10 10.45 8.41
N PRO A 443 0.66 11.56 8.93
CA PRO A 443 1.06 12.74 8.15
C PRO A 443 2.34 12.53 7.32
N SER A 444 2.38 11.45 6.55
CA SER A 444 3.50 11.00 5.75
C SER A 444 3.06 9.90 4.78
N GLY A 445 3.88 9.68 3.76
CA GLY A 445 3.72 8.56 2.83
C GLY A 445 5.03 8.21 2.16
N LEU A 446 5.11 7.01 1.59
CA LEU A 446 6.26 6.54 0.83
C LEU A 446 6.10 7.01 -0.63
N ALA A 447 7.14 7.62 -1.19
CA ALA A 447 7.13 8.24 -2.52
C ALA A 447 7.97 7.45 -3.54
#